data_AF-A0A350Y9F1-F1
#
_entry.id   AF-A0A350Y9F1-F1
#
_cell.length_a   1.000
_cell.length_b   1.000
_cell.length_c   1.000
_cell.angle_alpha   90.00
_cell.angle_beta   90.00
_cell.angle_gamma   90.00
#
_symmetry.space_group_name_H-M   'P 1'
#
loop_
_entity.id
_entity.type
_entity.pdbx_description
1 polymer ?
#
loop_
_entity_poly.entity_id
_entity_poly.type
_entity_poly.pdbx_seq_one_letter_code
_entity_poly.pdbx_strand_id
1 'polypeptide(L)'
;MGITGDHYVGTYEGHRIELIRNNWNKTLKLLIDGQEVASESVILPHNIGLTATLLHDGTPHTVIAKSVVKFPFTKDTIEIDGQLIPLTKRR
;
A
#
# COMPACT_ATOMS: atom_id res chain seq x y z
N MET A 1 -17.83 -15.57 3.08
CA MET A 1 -16.39 -15.86 3.27
C MET A 1 -15.67 -14.53 3.29
N GLY A 2 -15.22 -14.11 4.47
CA GLY A 2 -14.71 -12.76 4.72
C GLY A 2 -13.35 -12.56 4.07
N ILE A 3 -13.15 -11.38 3.48
CA ILE A 3 -11.89 -10.94 2.91
C ILE A 3 -10.93 -10.79 4.11
N THR A 4 -10.15 -11.83 4.43
CA THR A 4 -9.13 -11.81 5.49
C THR A 4 -7.91 -11.04 4.99
N GLY A 5 -8.10 -9.74 4.76
CA GLY A 5 -7.08 -8.83 4.30
C GLY A 5 -7.18 -7.50 5.01
N ASP A 6 -6.07 -6.79 5.11
CA ASP A 6 -6.04 -5.42 5.59
C ASP A 6 -6.13 -4.50 4.38
N HIS A 7 -7.10 -3.59 4.39
CA HIS A 7 -7.22 -2.56 3.36
C HIS A 7 -6.91 -1.21 4.00
N TYR A 8 -5.86 -0.54 3.54
CA TYR A 8 -5.51 0.80 3.97
C TYR A 8 -5.79 1.78 2.86
N VAL A 9 -6.43 2.89 3.18
CA VAL A 9 -6.73 3.96 2.24
C VAL A 9 -6.13 5.26 2.77
N GLY A 10 -5.39 5.94 1.90
CA GLY A 10 -4.92 7.30 2.08
C GLY A 10 -5.34 8.18 0.92
N THR A 11 -5.21 9.48 1.11
CA THR A 11 -5.46 10.49 0.07
C THR A 11 -4.26 11.41 -0.02
N TYR A 12 -3.79 11.69 -1.23
CA TYR A 12 -2.67 12.59 -1.49
C TYR A 12 -2.98 13.43 -2.73
N GLU A 13 -2.97 14.76 -2.59
CA GLU A 13 -3.25 15.70 -3.70
C GLU A 13 -4.51 15.34 -4.51
N GLY A 14 -5.57 14.88 -3.82
CA GLY A 14 -6.83 14.46 -4.45
C GLY A 14 -6.85 13.03 -5.01
N HIS A 15 -5.69 12.36 -5.12
CA HIS A 15 -5.59 10.96 -5.51
C HIS A 15 -5.84 10.02 -4.33
N ARG A 16 -6.57 8.94 -4.60
CA ARG A 16 -6.85 7.90 -3.62
C ARG A 16 -5.80 6.81 -3.72
N ILE A 17 -5.08 6.56 -2.64
CA ILE A 17 -4.01 5.56 -2.61
C ILE A 17 -4.43 4.45 -1.67
N GLU A 18 -4.42 3.22 -2.17
CA GLU A 18 -4.87 2.05 -1.45
C GLU A 18 -3.77 1.02 -1.34
N LEU A 19 -3.58 0.49 -0.14
CA LEU A 19 -2.72 -0.64 0.10
C LEU A 19 -3.59 -1.81 0.56
N ILE A 20 -3.68 -2.83 -0.28
CA ILE A 20 -4.47 -4.02 -0.01
C ILE A 20 -3.52 -5.16 0.30
N ARG A 21 -3.54 -5.62 1.54
CA ARG A 21 -2.84 -6.81 1.98
C ARG A 21 -3.81 -7.97 2.04
N ASN A 22 -3.58 -8.99 1.23
CA ASN A 22 -4.31 -10.24 1.28
C ASN A 22 -3.52 -11.26 2.11
N ASN A 23 -3.96 -11.58 3.33
CA ASN A 23 -3.27 -12.56 4.18
C ASN A 23 -3.50 -14.01 3.72
N TRP A 24 -4.50 -14.25 2.87
CA TRP A 24 -4.81 -15.56 2.31
C TRP A 24 -3.86 -15.91 1.16
N ASN A 25 -3.80 -15.04 0.15
CA ASN A 25 -2.88 -15.19 -1.00
C ASN A 25 -1.48 -14.63 -0.73
N LYS A 26 -1.25 -14.13 0.49
CA LYS A 26 -0.01 -13.45 0.91
C LYS A 26 0.45 -12.39 -0.09
N THR A 27 -0.47 -11.59 -0.60
CA THR A 27 -0.19 -10.60 -1.64
C THR A 27 -0.33 -9.20 -1.06
N LEU A 28 0.57 -8.30 -1.41
CA LEU A 28 0.46 -6.87 -1.17
C LEU A 28 0.21 -6.18 -2.50
N LYS A 29 -0.83 -5.34 -2.57
CA LYS A 29 -1.19 -4.58 -3.77
C LYS A 29 -1.26 -3.11 -3.44
N LEU A 30 -0.67 -2.29 -4.28
CA LEU A 30 -0.77 -0.84 -4.26
C LEU A 30 -1.67 -0.42 -5.42
N LEU A 31 -2.75 0.27 -5.09
CA LEU A 31 -3.66 0.87 -6.05
C LEU A 31 -3.62 2.38 -5.92
N ILE A 32 -3.70 3.09 -7.04
CA ILE A 32 -3.87 4.53 -7.10
C ILE A 32 -5.09 4.81 -7.96
N ASP A 33 -6.04 5.56 -7.42
CA ASP A 33 -7.37 5.82 -7.99
C ASP A 33 -8.13 4.56 -8.42
N GLY A 34 -7.90 3.45 -7.69
CA GLY A 34 -8.49 2.15 -7.98
C GLY A 34 -7.78 1.35 -9.08
N GLN A 35 -6.70 1.87 -9.65
CA GLN A 35 -5.85 1.14 -10.60
C GLN A 35 -4.65 0.50 -9.88
N GLU A 36 -4.43 -0.79 -10.09
CA GLU A 36 -3.26 -1.50 -9.58
C GLU A 36 -1.99 -1.01 -10.27
N VAL A 37 -1.10 -0.37 -9.51
CA VAL A 37 0.17 0.19 -10.02
C VAL A 37 1.37 -0.68 -9.65
N ALA A 38 1.27 -1.43 -8.57
CA ALA A 38 2.28 -2.38 -8.14
C ALA A 38 1.65 -3.49 -7.30
N SER A 39 2.15 -4.71 -7.44
CA SER A 39 1.78 -5.80 -6.55
C SER A 39 2.91 -6.80 -6.39
N GLU A 40 2.94 -7.43 -5.23
CA GLU A 40 3.94 -8.44 -4.93
C GLU A 40 3.36 -9.54 -4.04
N SER A 41 3.63 -10.78 -4.43
CA SER A 41 3.23 -11.96 -3.69
C SER A 41 4.41 -12.44 -2.84
N VAL A 42 4.17 -12.64 -1.56
CA VAL A 42 5.24 -12.97 -0.63
C VAL A 42 4.88 -14.15 0.23
N ILE A 43 5.61 -15.24 0.06
CA ILE A 43 5.33 -16.52 0.72
C ILE A 43 5.60 -16.44 2.24
N LEU A 44 6.51 -15.54 2.67
CA LEU A 44 6.93 -15.38 4.07
C LEU A 44 6.58 -13.99 4.62
N PRO A 45 6.21 -13.86 5.91
CA PRO A 45 5.95 -12.57 6.53
C PRO A 45 7.26 -11.79 6.75
N HIS A 46 7.79 -11.20 5.68
CA HIS A 46 8.97 -10.32 5.72
C HIS A 46 8.60 -8.90 5.34
N ASN A 47 9.57 -7.99 5.40
CA ASN A 47 9.40 -6.61 4.96
C ASN A 47 9.19 -6.58 3.44
N ILE A 48 8.15 -5.88 2.99
CA ILE A 48 7.83 -5.71 1.57
C ILE A 48 7.85 -4.23 1.28
N GLY A 49 8.52 -3.83 0.21
CA GLY A 49 8.51 -2.47 -0.31
C GLY A 49 8.03 -2.48 -1.76
N LEU A 50 6.86 -1.89 -2.02
CA LEU A 50 6.38 -1.62 -3.36
C LEU A 50 6.73 -0.17 -3.71
N THR A 51 7.25 0.05 -4.91
CA THR A 51 7.50 1.39 -5.43
C THR A 51 6.67 1.59 -6.69
N ALA A 52 5.98 2.71 -6.79
CA ALA A 52 5.20 3.13 -7.94
C ALA A 52 5.42 4.62 -8.22
N THR A 53 5.06 5.05 -9.42
CA THR A 53 5.10 6.46 -9.80
C THR A 53 3.67 6.95 -10.02
N LEU A 54 3.29 8.01 -9.32
CA LEU A 54 2.02 8.72 -9.47
C LEU A 54 2.27 9.98 -10.31
N LEU A 55 1.59 10.11 -11.43
CA LEU A 55 1.60 11.35 -12.21
C LEU A 55 0.46 12.25 -11.73
N HIS A 56 0.78 13.37 -11.09
CA HIS A 56 -0.17 14.40 -10.71
C HIS A 56 0.22 15.72 -11.37
N ASP A 57 -0.70 16.31 -12.15
CA ASP A 57 -0.49 17.59 -12.84
C ASP A 57 0.82 17.67 -13.67
N GLY A 58 1.19 16.55 -14.31
CA GLY A 58 2.42 16.43 -15.10
C GLY A 58 3.70 16.22 -14.29
N THR A 59 3.62 16.19 -12.95
CA THR A 59 4.74 15.92 -12.06
C THR A 59 4.73 14.44 -11.62
N PRO A 60 5.84 13.71 -11.79
CA PRO A 60 5.96 12.35 -11.28
C PRO A 60 6.32 12.37 -9.79
N HIS A 61 5.45 11.80 -8.97
CA HIS A 61 5.63 11.57 -7.55
C HIS A 61 5.98 10.10 -7.30
N THR A 62 6.95 9.85 -6.42
CA THR A 62 7.37 8.48 -6.07
C THR A 62 6.58 7.98 -4.88
N VAL A 63 5.74 6.97 -5.10
CA VAL A 63 4.94 6.33 -4.06
C VAL A 63 5.65 5.05 -3.60
N ILE A 64 6.04 4.99 -2.35
CA ILE A 64 6.69 3.83 -1.73
C ILE A 64 5.78 3.28 -0.64
N ALA A 65 5.18 2.12 -0.89
CA ALA A 65 4.41 1.41 0.11
C ALA A 65 5.28 0.35 0.80
N LYS A 66 5.40 0.43 2.12
CA LYS A 66 6.15 -0.52 2.94
C LYS A 66 5.20 -1.25 3.87
N SER A 67 5.26 -2.58 3.87
CA SER A 67 4.62 -3.45 4.84
C SER A 67 5.71 -4.13 5.68
N VAL A 68 5.85 -3.69 6.93
CA VAL A 68 6.80 -4.25 7.90
C VAL A 68 6.06 -5.18 8.85
N VAL A 69 6.28 -6.49 8.72
CA VAL A 69 5.68 -7.47 9.62
C VAL A 69 6.58 -7.61 10.85
N LYS A 70 6.07 -7.22 12.02
CA LYS A 70 6.79 -7.30 13.30
C LYS A 70 5.91 -8.02 14.33
N PHE A 71 5.98 -9.35 14.32
CA PHE A 71 5.12 -10.21 15.15
C PHE A 71 5.02 -9.70 16.61
N PRO A 72 3.80 -9.52 17.15
CA PRO A 72 2.49 -9.91 16.60
C PRO A 72 1.80 -8.85 15.72
N PHE A 73 2.44 -7.70 15.45
CA PHE A 73 1.86 -6.58 14.70
C PHE A 73 2.37 -6.52 13.26
N THR A 74 1.63 -5.86 12.38
CA THR A 74 2.13 -5.42 11.07
C THR A 74 2.01 -3.92 11.02
N LYS A 75 3.03 -3.24 10.51
CA LYS A 75 3.03 -1.80 10.29
C LYS A 75 3.09 -1.56 8.79
N ASP A 76 1.99 -1.04 8.27
CA ASP A 76 1.84 -0.67 6.88
C ASP A 76 1.98 0.86 6.78
N THR A 77 2.84 1.33 5.90
CA THR A 77 3.13 2.76 5.70
C THR A 77 3.25 3.06 4.21
N ILE A 78 2.74 4.20 3.78
CA ILE A 78 2.96 4.71 2.43
C ILE A 78 3.68 6.04 2.54
N GLU A 79 4.75 6.18 1.78
CA GLU A 79 5.55 7.38 1.61
C GLU A 79 5.35 7.90 0.19
N ILE A 80 5.20 9.21 0.01
CA ILE A 80 5.11 9.86 -1.30
C ILE A 80 6.13 10.98 -1.31
N ASP A 81 7.11 10.91 -2.21
CA ASP A 81 8.26 11.83 -2.26
C ASP A 81 8.97 11.97 -0.90
N GLY A 82 9.01 10.89 -0.13
CA GLY A 82 9.61 10.85 1.21
C GLY A 82 8.68 11.34 2.34
N GLN A 83 7.45 11.75 2.04
CA GLN A 83 6.45 12.14 3.03
C GLN A 83 5.51 10.98 3.36
N LEU A 84 5.45 10.60 4.64
CA LEU A 84 4.49 9.60 5.12
C LEU A 84 3.06 10.15 5.07
N ILE A 85 2.17 9.45 4.38
CA ILE A 85 0.75 9.77 4.38
C ILE A 85 0.01 9.01 5.49
N PRO A 86 -0.96 9.65 6.16
CA PRO A 86 -1.81 8.97 7.13
C PRO A 86 -2.70 7.96 6.40
N LEU A 87 -2.62 6.71 6.84
CA LEU A 87 -3.42 5.62 6.30
C LEU A 87 -4.58 5.30 7.23
N THR A 88 -5.77 5.15 6.66
CA THR A 88 -6.96 4.69 7.37
C THR A 88 -7.23 3.24 7.02
N LYS A 89 -7.23 2.37 8.03
CA LYS A 89 -7.59 0.96 7.85
C LYS A 89 -9.11 0.83 7.65
N ARG A 90 -9.52 0.36 6.48
CA ARG A 90 -10.88 -0.10 6.18
C ARG A 90 -10.97 -1.61 6.40
N ARG A 91 -12.07 -2.04 7.02
CA ARG A 91 -12.37 -3.44 7.35
C ARG A 91 -13.17 -4.10 6.24
#